data_AF-A0A842XKK9-F1
#
_entry.id   AF-A0A842XKK9-F1
#
_cell.length_a   1.000
_cell.length_b   1.000
_cell.length_c   1.000
_cell.angle_alpha   90.00
_cell.angle_beta   90.00
_cell.angle_gamma   90.00
#
_symmetry.space_group_name_H-M   'P 1'
#
loop_
_entity.id
_entity.type
_entity.pdbx_description
1 polymer ?
#
loop_
_entity_poly.entity_id
_entity_poly.type
_entity_poly.pdbx_seq_one_letter_code
_entity_poly.pdbx_strand_id
1 'polypeptide(L)'
;MSELEAYPAIEIQGFKDESRTFGSVKCYPAIINNKEKGAVVYALRSHYNTSVLEIIAPVFLRGRLKLKDGNKVKVEILTLP
;
A
#
# COMPACT_ATOMS: atom_id res chain seq x y z
N MET A 1 -5.47 -7.72 -14.35
CA MET A 1 -4.79 -8.26 -13.15
C MET A 1 -3.51 -7.47 -13.02
N SER A 2 -3.35 -6.71 -11.93
CA SER A 2 -2.09 -5.99 -11.71
C SER A 2 -0.99 -7.00 -11.39
N GLU A 3 0.21 -6.83 -11.94
CA GLU A 3 1.38 -7.72 -11.73
C GLU A 3 1.61 -8.09 -10.26
N LEU A 4 1.30 -7.16 -9.35
CA LEU A 4 1.38 -7.33 -7.90
C LEU A 4 0.51 -8.48 -7.34
N GLU A 5 -0.62 -8.78 -7.97
CA GLU A 5 -1.51 -9.88 -7.55
C GLU A 5 -0.91 -11.26 -7.79
N ALA A 6 0.14 -11.37 -8.61
CA ALA A 6 0.86 -12.63 -8.82
C ALA A 6 1.80 -12.97 -7.66
N TYR A 7 2.08 -12.04 -6.75
CA TYR A 7 2.96 -12.23 -5.60
C TYR A 7 2.17 -12.52 -4.32
N PRO A 8 2.76 -13.28 -3.37
CA PRO A 8 2.17 -13.48 -2.05
C PRO A 8 1.88 -12.15 -1.36
N ALA A 9 0.70 -12.06 -0.75
CA ALA A 9 0.24 -10.88 -0.02
C ALA A 9 -0.23 -11.27 1.38
N ILE A 10 -0.14 -10.33 2.30
CA ILE A 10 -0.85 -10.42 3.58
C ILE A 10 -2.27 -9.94 3.32
N GLU A 11 -3.26 -10.84 3.41
CA GLU A 11 -4.66 -10.47 3.28
C GLU A 11 -5.23 -10.01 4.61
N ILE A 12 -5.80 -8.81 4.63
CA ILE A 12 -6.58 -8.29 5.76
C ILE A 12 -8.04 -8.43 5.38
N GLN A 13 -8.76 -9.25 6.15
CA GLN A 13 -10.17 -9.50 5.93
C GLN A 13 -11.01 -8.24 6.18
N GLY A 14 -11.97 -8.03 5.29
CA GLY A 14 -12.97 -6.98 5.45
C GLY A 14 -13.83 -7.22 6.69
N PHE A 15 -14.40 -6.15 7.20
CA PHE A 15 -15.29 -6.18 8.36
C PHE A 15 -16.40 -5.15 8.19
N LYS A 16 -17.39 -5.19 9.09
CA LYS A 16 -18.51 -4.27 9.08
C LYS A 16 -18.67 -3.66 10.47
N ASP A 17 -18.92 -2.37 10.53
CA ASP A 17 -19.40 -1.69 11.73
C ASP A 17 -20.89 -1.30 11.58
N GLU A 18 -21.45 -0.59 12.57
CA GLU A 18 -22.85 -0.17 12.58
C GLU A 18 -23.22 0.74 11.39
N SER A 19 -22.24 1.47 10.85
CA SER A 19 -22.45 2.50 9.83
C SER A 19 -22.10 2.05 8.42
N ARG A 20 -21.10 1.16 8.25
CA ARG A 20 -20.56 0.80 6.93
C ARG A 20 -19.80 -0.53 6.92
N THR A 21 -19.57 -1.01 5.69
CA THR A 21 -18.71 -2.15 5.40
C THR A 21 -17.36 -1.69 4.86
N PHE A 22 -16.30 -2.34 5.30
CA PHE A 22 -14.93 -2.18 4.83
C PHE A 22 -14.52 -3.45 4.07
N GLY A 23 -14.14 -3.31 2.81
CA GLY A 23 -13.72 -4.43 1.98
C GLY A 23 -12.35 -4.98 2.40
N SER A 24 -12.09 -6.25 2.06
CA SER A 24 -10.76 -6.85 2.25
C SER A 24 -9.71 -6.13 1.42
N VAL A 25 -8.48 -6.10 1.93
CA VAL A 25 -7.32 -5.53 1.25
C VAL A 25 -6.16 -6.53 1.23
N LYS A 26 -5.33 -6.44 0.21
CA LYS A 26 -4.02 -7.12 0.16
C LYS A 26 -2.93 -6.13 0.53
N CYS A 27 -2.00 -6.55 1.38
CA CYS A 27 -0.86 -5.75 1.80
C CYS A 27 0.45 -6.42 1.41
N TYR A 28 1.35 -5.63 0.85
CA TYR A 28 2.67 -6.07 0.43
C TYR A 28 3.73 -5.28 1.19
N PRO A 29 4.54 -5.93 2.05
CA PRO A 29 5.61 -5.25 2.76
C PRO A 29 6.53 -4.50 1.81
N ALA A 30 6.93 -3.29 2.18
CA ALA A 30 7.73 -2.44 1.31
C ALA A 30 8.74 -1.58 2.07
N ILE A 31 9.80 -1.18 1.37
CA ILE A 31 10.75 -0.17 1.80
C ILE A 31 10.59 1.08 0.93
N ILE A 32 10.37 2.22 1.58
CA ILE A 32 10.14 3.52 0.92
C ILE A 32 11.42 4.33 0.98
N ASN A 33 11.90 4.78 -0.20
CA ASN A 33 13.13 5.54 -0.39
C ASN A 33 14.35 4.93 0.33
N ASN A 34 14.42 3.60 0.40
CA ASN A 34 15.48 2.84 1.10
C ASN A 34 15.64 3.21 2.59
N LYS A 35 14.61 3.79 3.23
CA LYS A 35 14.70 4.38 4.57
C LYS A 35 13.62 3.90 5.52
N GLU A 36 12.36 4.00 5.11
CA GLU A 36 11.23 3.76 5.99
C GLU A 36 10.53 2.46 5.60
N LYS A 37 10.19 1.66 6.60
CA LYS A 37 9.38 0.45 6.43
C LYS A 37 7.91 0.85 6.28
N GLY A 38 7.21 0.15 5.41
CA GLY A 38 5.77 0.33 5.22
C GLY A 38 5.17 -0.84 4.46
N ALA A 39 4.01 -0.62 3.86
CA ALA A 39 3.37 -1.58 2.98
C ALA A 39 2.64 -0.86 1.84
N VAL A 40 2.61 -1.50 0.68
CA VAL A 40 1.66 -1.18 -0.38
C VAL A 40 0.32 -1.80 -0.01
N VAL A 41 -0.76 -1.00 -0.08
CA VAL A 41 -2.12 -1.47 0.16
C VAL A 41 -2.85 -1.53 -1.18
N TYR A 42 -3.50 -2.67 -1.45
CA TYR A 42 -4.30 -2.88 -2.63
C TYR A 42 -5.72 -3.28 -2.23
N ALA A 43 -6.67 -2.37 -2.45
CA ALA A 43 -8.09 -2.65 -2.29
C ALA A 43 -8.63 -3.39 -3.53
N LEU A 44 -9.35 -4.49 -3.32
CA LEU A 44 -9.96 -5.29 -4.40
C LEU A 44 -11.01 -4.52 -5.23
N ARG A 45 -11.44 -3.35 -4.75
CA ARG A 45 -12.29 -2.38 -5.46
C ARG A 45 -11.70 -0.98 -5.29
N SER A 46 -10.77 -0.59 -6.16
CA SER A 46 -10.28 0.79 -6.21
C SER A 46 -11.09 1.64 -7.19
N HIS A 47 -11.37 2.89 -6.84
CA HIS A 47 -11.96 3.89 -7.75
C HIS A 47 -10.93 4.45 -8.76
N TYR A 48 -9.64 4.38 -8.40
CA TYR A 48 -8.54 4.79 -9.27
C TYR A 48 -8.08 3.63 -10.15
N ASN A 49 -7.66 3.94 -11.38
CA ASN A 49 -7.06 2.95 -12.27
C ASN A 49 -5.69 2.49 -11.72
N THR A 50 -5.07 1.50 -12.36
CA THR A 50 -3.83 0.84 -11.92
C THR A 50 -2.57 1.75 -11.92
N SER A 51 -2.71 3.06 -12.16
CA SER A 51 -1.60 4.02 -12.15
C SER A 51 -1.33 4.65 -10.78
N VAL A 52 -2.22 4.44 -9.79
CA VAL A 52 -2.08 4.96 -8.43
C VAL A 52 -1.80 3.82 -7.47
N LEU A 53 -0.81 4.01 -6.61
CA LEU A 53 -0.42 3.05 -5.58
C LEU A 53 -0.57 3.68 -4.21
N GLU A 54 -1.24 2.98 -3.29
CA GLU A 54 -1.46 3.43 -1.91
C GLU A 54 -0.41 2.82 -0.97
N ILE A 55 0.15 3.65 -0.07
CA ILE A 55 1.24 3.25 0.83
C ILE A 55 0.89 3.66 2.25
N ILE A 56 1.08 2.72 3.18
CA ILE A 56 1.00 2.98 4.62
C ILE A 56 2.35 2.77 5.29
N ALA A 57 2.58 3.48 6.39
CA ALA A 57 3.77 3.34 7.24
C ALA A 57 3.43 3.75 8.68
N PRO A 58 4.19 3.28 9.69
CA PRO A 58 3.98 3.67 11.08
C PRO A 58 4.40 5.12 11.37
N VAL A 59 4.90 5.85 10.37
CA VAL A 59 5.39 7.22 10.48
C VAL A 59 4.74 8.12 9.42
N PHE A 60 4.66 9.42 9.70
CA PHE A 60 4.25 10.42 8.72
C PHE A 60 5.32 10.59 7.62
N LEU A 61 5.18 9.83 6.53
CA LEU A 61 6.17 9.75 5.44
C LEU A 61 6.52 11.11 4.83
N ARG A 62 5.54 11.99 4.59
CA ARG A 62 5.82 13.31 4.01
C ARG A 62 6.74 14.14 4.88
N GLY A 63 6.53 14.16 6.20
CA GLY A 63 7.41 14.87 7.13
C GLY A 63 8.79 14.20 7.22
N ARG A 64 8.81 12.88 7.42
CA ARG A 64 10.04 12.11 7.62
C ARG A 64 10.97 12.12 6.41
N LEU A 65 10.41 12.02 5.21
CA LEU A 65 11.12 11.98 3.93
C LEU A 65 11.12 13.34 3.19
N LYS A 66 10.53 14.38 3.79
CA LYS A 66 10.39 15.74 3.23
C LYS A 66 9.73 15.77 1.85
N LEU A 67 8.70 14.93 1.65
CA LEU A 67 8.02 14.77 0.36
C LEU A 67 6.96 15.84 0.12
N LYS A 68 6.88 16.29 -1.13
CA LYS A 68 5.81 17.14 -1.70
C LYS A 68 5.22 16.46 -2.94
N ASP A 69 4.08 16.98 -3.40
CA ASP A 69 3.47 16.49 -4.63
C ASP A 69 4.43 16.69 -5.82
N GLY A 70 4.45 15.72 -6.74
CA GLY A 70 5.39 15.68 -7.86
C GLY A 70 6.79 15.13 -7.52
N ASN A 71 7.10 14.82 -6.25
CA ASN A 71 8.35 14.14 -5.91
C ASN A 71 8.34 12.68 -6.37
N LYS A 72 9.48 12.24 -6.90
CA LYS A 72 9.72 10.82 -7.19
C LYS A 72 9.99 10.08 -5.89
N VAL A 73 9.35 8.93 -5.72
CA VAL A 73 9.51 8.04 -4.57
C VAL A 73 9.86 6.66 -5.09
N LYS A 74 10.93 6.06 -4.57
CA LYS A 74 11.24 4.65 -4.81
C LYS A 74 10.48 3.81 -3.79
N VAL A 75 9.74 2.81 -4.27
CA VAL A 75 9.06 1.82 -3.43
C VAL A 75 9.60 0.46 -3.84
N GLU A 76 10.18 -0.26 -2.90
CA GLU A 76 10.68 -1.60 -3.11
C GLU A 76 9.77 -2.58 -2.38
N ILE A 77 9.12 -3.46 -3.13
CA ILE A 77 8.19 -4.45 -2.58
C ILE A 77 8.99 -5.69 -2.22
N LEU A 78 8.85 -6.12 -0.97
CA LEU A 78 9.52 -7.30 -0.45
C LEU A 78 8.65 -8.51 -0.77
N THR A 79 8.94 -9.17 -1.89
CA THR A 79 8.33 -10.45 -2.23
C THR A 79 8.93 -11.49 -1.29
N LEU A 80 8.14 -11.95 -0.32
CA LEU A 80 8.52 -13.09 0.50
C LEU A 80 8.76 -14.29 -0.44
N PRO A 81 9.82 -15.09 -0.24
CA PRO A 81 9.97 -16.37 -0.93
C PRO A 81 8.87 -17.37 -0.54
#